data_AF-A0A3B9X3N5-F1
#
_entry.id   AF-A0A3B9X3N5-F1
#
_cell.length_a   1.000
_cell.length_b   1.000
_cell.length_c   1.000
_cell.angle_alpha   90.00
_cell.angle_beta   90.00
_cell.angle_gamma   90.00
#
_symmetry.space_group_name_H-M   'P 1'
#
loop_
_entity.id
_entity.type
_entity.pdbx_description
1 polymer ?
#
loop_
_entity_poly.entity_id
_entity_poly.type
_entity_poly.pdbx_seq_one_letter_code
_entity_poly.pdbx_strand_id
1 'polypeptide(L)'
;LSGIFCSLAILLFFKTLLMSLANRLLRLKSLKIYVATNIILGLILVSYAVTTIDWFYYTGRLTLFVVAVLAVAEGLSIVVSGDEKYKSILRFCLQRYWLIAIPSMLLLLLLALFLLSRSFVGPMPEVAGCQSGKALSVSCNTLNPEDLVLTPDKKFIVVSEFGGIEPLSRPKVGQLILLEVESKARFPVSISFAENTWGDKQCRRSEDQPMGPHGIDLVQRDDGRFQLAVVSHIPHESVEMFELSKGSDQEAWMFTWRGCVLAPKVNHINDVSLASDGSFYVSHMAPHGFSVADFLVTTITRGNTGYVLRWDSVTGFSQVPASEGGQPNGVVFDESNATLYVAFNLS
;
A
#
# COMPACT_ATOMS: atom_id res chain seq x y z
N LEU A 1 1.42 6.45 -17.99
CA LEU A 1 1.88 5.68 -19.17
C LEU A 1 0.86 4.64 -19.63
N SER A 2 0.39 3.73 -18.77
CA SER A 2 -0.64 2.73 -19.14
C SER A 2 -1.86 3.36 -19.85
N GLY A 3 -2.46 4.41 -19.26
CA GLY A 3 -3.58 5.14 -19.89
C GLY A 3 -3.27 5.76 -21.27
N ILE A 4 -2.01 6.16 -21.54
CA ILE A 4 -1.60 6.67 -22.86
C ILE A 4 -1.63 5.54 -23.89
N PHE A 5 -1.09 4.36 -23.55
CA PHE A 5 -1.10 3.20 -24.44
C PHE A 5 -2.52 2.69 -24.70
N CYS A 6 -3.39 2.64 -23.68
CA CYS A 6 -4.82 2.37 -23.87
C CYS A 6 -5.47 3.40 -24.81
N SER A 7 -5.20 4.69 -24.63
CA SER A 7 -5.74 5.75 -25.48
C SER A 7 -5.25 5.63 -26.93
N LEU A 8 -3.97 5.31 -27.15
CA LEU A 8 -3.41 5.05 -28.48
C LEU A 8 -4.05 3.83 -29.14
N ALA A 9 -4.30 2.76 -28.39
CA ALA A 9 -5.00 1.59 -28.90
C ALA A 9 -6.43 1.94 -29.34
N ILE A 10 -7.15 2.73 -28.54
CA ILE A 10 -8.50 3.22 -28.88
C ILE A 10 -8.44 4.12 -30.12
N LEU A 11 -7.44 5.01 -30.21
CA LEU A 11 -7.27 5.89 -31.36
C LEU A 11 -7.11 5.12 -32.68
N LEU A 12 -6.41 3.98 -32.67
CA LEU A 12 -6.25 3.10 -33.85
C LEU A 12 -7.58 2.54 -34.38
N PHE A 13 -8.64 2.52 -33.57
CA PHE A 13 -9.99 2.18 -34.05
C PHE A 13 -10.58 3.26 -34.96
N PHE A 14 -10.25 4.54 -34.72
CA PHE A 14 -10.75 5.68 -35.47
C PHE A 14 -9.95 5.93 -36.77
N LYS A 15 -10.04 4.97 -37.70
CA LYS A 15 -9.33 4.99 -38.99
C LYS A 15 -9.43 6.34 -39.71
N THR A 16 -10.62 6.94 -39.81
CA THR A 16 -10.82 8.21 -40.54
C THR A 16 -9.98 9.35 -39.97
N LEU A 17 -9.87 9.43 -38.64
CA LEU A 17 -9.07 10.44 -37.96
C LEU A 17 -7.58 10.24 -38.24
N LEU A 18 -7.09 9.00 -38.08
CA LEU A 18 -5.69 8.64 -38.34
C LEU A 18 -5.29 8.82 -39.80
N MET A 19 -6.15 8.43 -40.74
CA MET A 19 -5.93 8.67 -42.16
C MET A 19 -5.82 10.17 -42.46
N SER A 20 -6.65 11.02 -41.83
CA SER A 20 -6.58 12.47 -41.98
C SER A 20 -5.24 13.04 -41.49
N LEU A 21 -4.79 12.62 -40.30
CA LEU A 21 -3.50 13.01 -39.72
C LEU A 21 -2.32 12.56 -40.60
N ALA A 22 -2.31 11.29 -41.02
CA ALA A 22 -1.24 10.75 -41.85
C ALA A 22 -1.20 11.40 -43.24
N ASN A 23 -2.37 11.70 -43.83
CA ASN A 23 -2.44 12.43 -45.10
C ASN A 23 -1.92 13.87 -44.98
N ARG A 24 -2.08 14.55 -43.84
CA ARG A 24 -1.45 15.86 -43.60
C ARG A 24 0.08 15.74 -43.62
N LEU A 25 0.63 14.71 -42.97
CA LEU A 25 2.08 14.45 -42.96
C LEU A 25 2.61 14.15 -44.38
N LEU A 26 1.89 13.33 -45.16
CA LEU A 26 2.25 13.01 -46.55
C LEU A 26 2.28 14.24 -47.47
N ARG A 27 1.46 15.27 -47.20
CA ARG A 27 1.40 16.52 -47.98
C ARG A 27 2.53 17.49 -47.68
N LEU A 28 3.31 17.28 -46.61
CA LEU A 28 4.41 18.16 -46.28
C LEU A 28 5.49 18.11 -47.37
N LYS A 29 5.97 19.28 -47.79
CA LYS A 29 7.09 19.39 -48.73
C LYS A 29 8.38 18.81 -48.17
N SER A 30 8.57 18.92 -46.85
CA SER A 30 9.71 18.32 -46.14
C SER A 30 9.33 17.89 -44.73
N LEU A 31 9.95 16.81 -44.25
CA LEU A 31 9.77 16.27 -42.90
C LEU A 31 10.78 16.81 -41.89
N LYS A 32 11.63 17.79 -42.23
CA LYS A 32 12.68 18.32 -41.33
C LYS A 32 12.17 18.72 -39.94
N ILE A 33 11.03 19.41 -39.86
CA ILE A 33 10.46 19.85 -38.56
C ILE A 33 9.96 18.64 -37.76
N TYR A 34 9.33 17.66 -38.42
CA TYR A 34 8.89 16.42 -37.78
C TYR A 34 10.09 15.64 -37.22
N VAL A 35 11.14 15.47 -38.04
CA VAL A 35 12.38 14.80 -37.66
C VAL A 35 13.06 15.51 -36.49
N ALA A 36 13.22 16.83 -36.56
CA ALA A 36 13.84 17.61 -35.49
C ALA A 36 13.05 17.47 -34.18
N THR A 37 11.72 17.59 -34.24
CA THR A 37 10.85 17.42 -33.08
C THR A 37 10.98 16.04 -32.47
N ASN A 38 10.93 14.97 -33.28
CA ASN A 38 11.05 13.59 -32.79
C ASN A 38 12.42 13.33 -32.14
N ILE A 39 13.50 13.80 -32.75
CA ILE A 39 14.85 13.64 -32.19
C ILE A 39 14.98 14.42 -30.88
N ILE A 40 14.58 15.69 -30.85
CA ILE A 40 14.69 16.53 -29.65
C ILE A 40 13.84 15.95 -28.51
N LEU A 41 12.57 15.63 -28.78
CA LEU A 41 11.69 15.05 -27.77
C LEU A 41 12.22 13.70 -27.29
N GLY A 42 12.67 12.85 -28.22
CA GLY A 42 13.28 11.57 -27.87
C GLY A 42 14.51 11.73 -26.97
N LEU A 43 15.41 12.67 -27.27
CA LEU A 43 16.58 12.95 -26.42
C LEU A 43 16.20 13.47 -25.03
N ILE A 44 15.19 14.35 -24.94
CA ILE A 44 14.65 14.83 -23.65
C ILE A 44 14.10 13.65 -22.84
N LEU A 45 13.30 12.78 -23.47
CA LEU A 45 12.68 11.64 -22.81
C LEU A 45 13.71 10.58 -22.39
N VAL A 46 14.75 10.34 -23.20
CA VAL A 46 15.88 9.48 -22.80
C VAL A 46 16.57 10.07 -21.58
N SER A 47 16.92 11.36 -21.63
CA SER A 47 17.59 12.04 -20.51
C SER A 47 16.76 11.95 -19.23
N TYR A 48 15.44 12.18 -19.33
CA TYR A 48 14.53 12.03 -18.20
C TYR A 48 14.40 10.57 -17.72
N ALA A 49 14.32 9.59 -18.64
CA ALA A 49 14.17 8.19 -18.26
C ALA A 49 15.36 7.70 -17.42
N VAL A 50 16.58 8.17 -17.70
CA VAL A 50 17.81 7.71 -17.05
C VAL A 50 18.20 8.49 -15.78
N THR A 51 17.40 9.48 -15.34
CA THR A 51 17.72 10.25 -14.13
C THR A 51 17.59 9.45 -12.83
N THR A 52 16.91 8.31 -12.86
CA THR A 52 16.68 7.46 -11.70
C THR A 52 17.71 6.33 -11.68
N ILE A 53 18.32 6.07 -10.52
CA ILE A 53 19.19 4.90 -10.32
C ILE A 53 18.38 3.64 -10.64
N ASP A 54 19.00 2.69 -11.34
CA ASP A 54 18.37 1.45 -11.77
C ASP A 54 17.07 1.62 -12.58
N TRP A 55 16.95 2.74 -13.32
CA TRP A 55 15.77 3.06 -14.14
C TRP A 55 15.29 1.92 -15.03
N PHE A 56 16.21 1.07 -15.51
CA PHE A 56 15.92 -0.06 -16.38
C PHE A 56 15.14 -1.19 -15.68
N TYR A 57 15.10 -1.20 -14.34
CA TYR A 57 14.22 -2.09 -13.57
C TYR A 57 12.82 -1.54 -13.37
N TYR A 58 12.58 -0.25 -13.61
CA TYR A 58 11.25 0.34 -13.49
C TYR A 58 10.55 0.33 -14.84
N THR A 59 9.46 -0.44 -14.98
CA THR A 59 8.77 -0.67 -16.26
C THR A 59 8.33 0.61 -16.94
N GLY A 60 7.89 1.61 -16.18
CA GLY A 60 7.53 2.93 -16.71
C GLY A 60 8.72 3.68 -17.31
N ARG A 61 9.87 3.72 -16.61
CA ARG A 61 11.10 4.38 -17.07
C ARG A 61 11.71 3.63 -18.25
N LEU A 62 11.79 2.31 -18.17
CA LEU A 62 12.23 1.44 -19.26
C LEU A 62 11.38 1.63 -20.52
N THR A 63 10.05 1.64 -20.38
CA THR A 63 9.15 1.85 -21.52
C THR A 63 9.34 3.23 -22.13
N LEU A 64 9.49 4.26 -21.30
CA LEU A 64 9.73 5.62 -21.79
C LEU A 64 11.06 5.70 -22.56
N PHE A 65 12.11 5.08 -22.03
CA PHE A 65 13.40 4.99 -22.71
C PHE A 65 13.28 4.29 -24.07
N VAL A 66 12.62 3.14 -24.15
CA VAL A 66 12.44 2.40 -25.41
C VAL A 66 11.66 3.23 -26.43
N VAL A 67 10.53 3.84 -26.03
CA VAL A 67 9.74 4.72 -26.91
C VAL A 67 10.58 5.91 -27.40
N ALA A 68 11.37 6.50 -26.51
CA ALA A 68 12.22 7.64 -26.82
C ALA A 68 13.34 7.27 -27.80
N VAL A 69 14.00 6.12 -27.61
CA VAL A 69 15.00 5.58 -28.54
C VAL A 69 14.37 5.29 -29.90
N LEU A 70 13.17 4.71 -29.95
CA LEU A 70 12.45 4.47 -31.20
C LEU A 70 12.12 5.78 -31.93
N ALA A 71 11.72 6.84 -31.22
CA ALA A 71 11.47 8.15 -31.82
C ALA A 71 12.73 8.79 -32.42
N VAL A 72 13.88 8.69 -31.72
CA VAL A 72 15.17 9.14 -32.26
C VAL A 72 15.57 8.32 -33.48
N ALA A 73 15.45 7.00 -33.40
CA ALA A 73 15.79 6.09 -34.49
C ALA A 73 14.91 6.32 -35.74
N GLU A 74 13.61 6.58 -35.56
CA GLU A 74 12.72 6.97 -36.64
C GLU A 74 13.19 8.27 -37.30
N GLY A 75 13.49 9.30 -36.51
CA GLY A 75 14.00 10.58 -37.02
C GLY A 75 15.30 10.40 -37.81
N LEU A 76 16.27 9.66 -37.27
CA LEU A 76 17.55 9.38 -37.94
C LEU A 76 17.36 8.54 -39.22
N SER A 77 16.45 7.57 -39.21
CA SER A 77 16.11 6.79 -40.39
C SER A 77 15.59 7.67 -41.53
N ILE A 78 14.76 8.68 -41.23
CA ILE A 78 14.29 9.65 -42.23
C ILE A 78 15.44 10.49 -42.77
N VAL A 79 16.36 10.94 -41.91
CA VAL A 79 17.56 11.71 -42.34
C VAL A 79 18.41 10.90 -43.32
N VAL A 80 18.63 9.62 -43.03
CA VAL A 80 19.49 8.74 -43.85
C VAL A 80 18.79 8.30 -45.13
N SER A 81 17.50 7.96 -45.05
CA SER A 81 16.77 7.32 -46.15
C SER A 81 16.01 8.30 -47.06
N GLY A 82 15.82 9.54 -46.60
CA GLY A 82 15.12 10.60 -47.29
C GLY A 82 13.59 10.58 -47.11
N ASP A 83 12.99 11.77 -47.17
CA ASP A 83 11.56 11.99 -46.93
C ASP A 83 10.65 11.10 -47.80
N GLU A 84 10.98 10.92 -49.08
CA GLU A 84 10.15 10.15 -50.01
C GLU A 84 10.10 8.66 -49.70
N LYS A 85 11.20 8.08 -49.20
CA LYS A 85 11.23 6.68 -48.79
C LYS A 85 10.36 6.45 -47.57
N TYR A 86 10.44 7.32 -46.56
CA TYR A 86 9.54 7.28 -45.40
C TYR A 86 8.06 7.44 -45.81
N LYS A 87 7.75 8.43 -46.66
CA LYS A 87 6.38 8.64 -47.17
C LYS A 87 5.86 7.43 -47.96
N SER A 88 6.74 6.70 -48.65
CA SER A 88 6.38 5.47 -49.36
C SER A 88 5.99 4.35 -48.39
N ILE A 89 6.77 4.16 -47.32
CA ILE A 89 6.47 3.21 -46.24
C ILE A 89 5.15 3.59 -45.56
N LEU A 90 4.95 4.86 -45.21
CA LEU A 90 3.72 5.33 -44.60
C LEU A 90 2.51 5.07 -45.51
N ARG A 91 2.62 5.33 -46.82
CA ARG A 91 1.56 5.00 -47.80
C ARG A 91 1.25 3.51 -47.81
N PHE A 92 2.27 2.65 -47.80
CA PHE A 92 2.09 1.20 -47.69
C PHE A 92 1.32 0.80 -46.42
N CYS A 93 1.67 1.39 -45.28
CA CYS A 93 0.96 1.14 -44.02
C CYS A 93 -0.50 1.57 -44.08
N LEU A 94 -0.80 2.73 -44.65
CA LEU A 94 -2.17 3.25 -44.77
C LEU A 94 -3.03 2.41 -45.73
N GLN A 95 -2.45 1.89 -46.82
CA GLN A 95 -3.15 0.99 -47.75
C GLN A 95 -3.55 -0.33 -47.07
N ARG A 96 -2.73 -0.82 -46.13
CA ARG A 96 -2.98 -2.04 -45.37
C ARG A 96 -3.35 -1.75 -43.92
N TYR A 97 -4.09 -0.66 -43.69
CA TYR A 97 -4.34 -0.11 -42.35
C TYR A 97 -4.73 -1.17 -41.32
N TRP A 98 -5.78 -1.94 -41.57
CA TRP A 98 -6.29 -2.91 -40.57
C TRP A 98 -5.34 -4.08 -40.30
N LEU A 99 -4.53 -4.45 -41.29
CA LEU A 99 -3.50 -5.50 -41.14
C LEU A 99 -2.42 -5.08 -40.12
N ILE A 100 -2.19 -3.78 -39.97
CA ILE A 100 -1.18 -3.21 -39.06
C ILE A 100 -1.82 -2.73 -37.76
N ALA A 101 -2.98 -2.07 -37.86
CA ALA A 101 -3.68 -1.48 -36.72
C ALA A 101 -4.14 -2.55 -35.73
N ILE A 102 -4.67 -3.69 -36.18
CA ILE A 102 -5.17 -4.74 -35.28
C ILE A 102 -4.06 -5.32 -34.38
N PRO A 103 -2.91 -5.79 -34.93
CA PRO A 103 -1.79 -6.22 -34.10
C PRO A 103 -1.23 -5.11 -33.21
N SER A 104 -1.18 -3.87 -33.71
CA SER A 104 -0.69 -2.73 -32.94
C SER A 104 -1.60 -2.41 -31.76
N MET A 105 -2.92 -2.47 -31.93
CA MET A 105 -3.89 -2.30 -30.85
C MET A 105 -3.68 -3.36 -29.76
N LEU A 106 -3.55 -4.63 -30.15
CA LEU A 106 -3.31 -5.71 -29.19
C LEU A 106 -2.01 -5.50 -28.42
N LEU A 107 -0.92 -5.14 -29.13
CA LEU A 107 0.37 -4.86 -28.50
C LEU A 107 0.28 -3.69 -27.50
N LEU A 108 -0.39 -2.60 -27.87
CA LEU A 108 -0.56 -1.43 -27.01
C LEU A 108 -1.41 -1.76 -25.77
N LEU A 109 -2.47 -2.57 -25.91
CA LEU A 109 -3.29 -3.03 -24.79
C LEU A 109 -2.50 -3.96 -23.85
N LEU A 110 -1.73 -4.89 -24.39
CA LEU A 110 -0.87 -5.78 -23.59
C LEU A 110 0.20 -4.98 -22.84
N LEU A 111 0.81 -3.97 -23.48
CA LEU A 111 1.76 -3.08 -22.85
C LEU A 111 1.10 -2.22 -21.76
N ALA A 112 -0.11 -1.72 -21.99
CA ALA A 112 -0.86 -0.97 -21.00
C ALA A 112 -1.19 -1.82 -19.77
N LEU A 113 -1.61 -3.07 -19.98
CA LEU A 113 -1.89 -4.03 -18.90
C LEU A 113 -0.61 -4.39 -18.13
N PHE A 114 0.49 -4.62 -18.83
CA PHE A 114 1.79 -4.89 -18.21
C PHE A 114 2.28 -3.72 -17.33
N LEU A 115 2.14 -2.49 -17.81
CA LEU A 115 2.49 -1.29 -17.05
C LEU A 115 1.57 -1.04 -15.86
N LEU A 116 0.33 -1.50 -15.93
CA LEU A 116 -0.62 -1.41 -14.83
C LEU A 116 -0.33 -2.47 -13.76
N SER A 117 0.10 -3.66 -14.17
CA SER A 117 0.31 -4.79 -13.26
C SER A 117 1.64 -4.75 -12.53
N ARG A 118 2.71 -4.21 -13.15
CA ARG A 118 4.06 -4.29 -12.60
C ARG A 118 4.84 -3.00 -12.81
N SER A 119 5.22 -2.34 -11.73
CA SER A 119 6.08 -1.14 -11.76
C SER A 119 7.57 -1.45 -11.76
N PHE A 120 7.97 -2.59 -11.18
CA PHE A 120 9.36 -3.02 -11.01
C PHE A 120 9.58 -4.46 -11.51
N VAL A 121 10.60 -4.66 -12.36
CA VAL A 121 10.99 -5.93 -12.99
C VAL A 121 12.43 -6.36 -12.67
N GLY A 122 13.11 -5.63 -11.80
CA GLY A 122 14.45 -6.01 -11.37
C GLY A 122 14.47 -7.27 -10.50
N PRO A 123 15.68 -7.81 -10.24
CA PRO A 123 15.84 -8.86 -9.26
C PRO A 123 15.37 -8.31 -7.91
N MET A 124 14.41 -8.99 -7.30
CA MET A 124 14.13 -8.79 -5.88
C MET A 124 15.08 -9.76 -5.16
N PRO A 125 16.14 -9.27 -4.51
CA PRO A 125 17.01 -10.15 -3.75
C PRO A 125 16.14 -10.87 -2.72
N GLU A 126 16.10 -12.19 -2.80
CA GLU A 126 15.44 -12.98 -1.77
C GLU A 126 16.25 -12.77 -0.48
N VAL A 127 15.60 -12.26 0.56
CA VAL A 127 16.19 -12.25 1.91
C VAL A 127 16.10 -13.66 2.45
N ALA A 128 16.82 -14.58 1.83
CA ALA A 128 16.86 -15.98 2.21
C ALA A 128 17.85 -16.16 3.37
N GLY A 129 17.45 -16.94 4.39
CA GLY A 129 18.36 -17.43 5.43
C GLY A 129 18.45 -16.60 6.72
N CYS A 130 17.63 -15.55 6.89
CA CYS A 130 17.57 -14.75 8.12
C CYS A 130 18.96 -14.26 8.61
N GLN A 131 19.82 -13.85 7.68
CA GLN A 131 21.18 -13.43 8.03
C GLN A 131 21.25 -11.92 8.15
N SER A 132 21.88 -11.44 9.22
CA SER A 132 22.17 -10.02 9.38
C SER A 132 23.25 -9.59 8.38
N GLY A 133 23.03 -8.46 7.72
CA GLY A 133 24.00 -7.86 6.79
C GLY A 133 24.86 -6.80 7.47
N LYS A 134 25.67 -6.08 6.67
CA LYS A 134 26.49 -4.96 7.18
C LYS A 134 25.67 -3.73 7.60
N ALA A 135 24.52 -3.52 6.95
CA ALA A 135 23.69 -2.33 7.16
C ALA A 135 22.46 -2.59 8.04
N LEU A 136 21.93 -3.82 8.04
CA LEU A 136 20.71 -4.18 8.75
C LEU A 136 20.91 -5.46 9.55
N SER A 137 20.40 -5.42 10.78
CA SER A 137 20.36 -6.53 11.71
C SER A 137 18.98 -7.18 11.63
N VAL A 138 18.91 -8.48 11.34
CA VAL A 138 17.63 -9.20 11.09
C VAL A 138 17.27 -10.06 12.32
N SER A 139 15.98 -10.12 12.66
CA SER A 139 15.41 -11.09 13.61
C SER A 139 14.40 -11.96 12.88
N CYS A 140 14.42 -13.28 13.11
CA CYS A 140 13.34 -14.18 12.71
C CYS A 140 12.75 -14.93 13.90
N ASN A 141 12.85 -14.33 15.09
CA ASN A 141 12.27 -14.88 16.31
C ASN A 141 10.78 -14.49 16.46
N THR A 142 10.11 -14.16 15.34
CA THR A 142 8.72 -13.72 15.27
C THR A 142 7.96 -14.51 14.21
N LEU A 143 6.66 -14.64 14.40
CA LEU A 143 5.73 -15.29 13.48
C LEU A 143 4.75 -14.24 12.97
N ASN A 144 4.81 -13.91 11.68
CA ASN A 144 3.94 -12.92 11.04
C ASN A 144 3.79 -11.61 11.86
N PRO A 145 4.91 -10.92 12.19
CA PRO A 145 4.85 -9.66 12.93
C PRO A 145 4.14 -8.61 12.07
N GLU A 146 2.98 -8.14 12.49
CA GLU A 146 2.21 -7.16 11.71
C GLU A 146 2.44 -5.75 12.21
N ASP A 147 2.42 -5.55 13.53
CA ASP A 147 2.67 -4.26 14.15
C ASP A 147 3.55 -4.37 15.42
N LEU A 148 4.14 -3.25 15.81
CA LEU A 148 5.16 -3.19 16.85
C LEU A 148 5.14 -1.86 17.61
N VAL A 149 5.34 -1.93 18.93
CA VAL A 149 5.56 -0.75 19.78
C VAL A 149 6.72 -0.95 20.73
N LEU A 150 7.48 0.12 20.96
CA LEU A 150 8.63 0.11 21.86
C LEU A 150 8.15 0.32 23.30
N THR A 151 8.66 -0.47 24.24
CA THR A 151 8.36 -0.26 25.67
C THR A 151 8.98 1.04 26.20
N PRO A 152 8.44 1.63 27.28
CA PRO A 152 8.92 2.92 27.81
C PRO A 152 10.41 2.97 28.15
N ASP A 153 10.99 1.85 28.58
CA ASP A 153 12.42 1.71 28.90
C ASP A 153 13.30 1.47 27.65
N LYS A 154 12.69 1.34 26.47
CA LYS A 154 13.33 1.08 25.17
C LYS A 154 14.13 -0.23 25.12
N LYS A 155 13.92 -1.13 26.07
CA LYS A 155 14.60 -2.44 26.11
C LYS A 155 13.86 -3.52 25.33
N PHE A 156 12.54 -3.39 25.21
CA PHE A 156 11.71 -4.40 24.55
C PHE A 156 10.81 -3.78 23.48
N ILE A 157 10.45 -4.60 22.50
CA ILE A 157 9.42 -4.32 21.50
C ILE A 157 8.28 -5.29 21.76
N VAL A 158 7.08 -4.76 21.97
CA VAL A 158 5.85 -5.56 21.91
C VAL A 158 5.54 -5.78 20.44
N VAL A 159 5.29 -7.03 20.05
CA VAL A 159 4.97 -7.38 18.67
C VAL A 159 3.62 -8.10 18.64
N SER A 160 2.75 -7.69 17.71
CA SER A 160 1.54 -8.44 17.38
C SER A 160 1.86 -9.50 16.32
N GLU A 161 1.77 -10.76 16.72
CA GLU A 161 1.88 -11.89 15.79
C GLU A 161 0.52 -12.17 15.17
N PHE A 162 0.33 -11.67 13.96
CA PHE A 162 -0.97 -11.54 13.33
C PHE A 162 -1.53 -12.87 12.82
N GLY A 163 -2.78 -13.12 13.19
CA GLY A 163 -3.52 -14.32 12.81
C GLY A 163 -4.11 -14.29 11.39
N GLY A 164 -4.02 -13.17 10.68
CA GLY A 164 -4.65 -12.96 9.38
C GLY A 164 -6.03 -12.32 9.47
N ILE A 165 -6.50 -11.81 8.33
CA ILE A 165 -7.76 -11.08 8.21
C ILE A 165 -8.42 -11.27 6.85
N GLU A 166 -9.76 -11.26 6.82
CA GLU A 166 -10.54 -11.37 5.58
C GLU A 166 -10.44 -10.09 4.75
N PRO A 167 -10.57 -10.16 3.40
CA PRO A 167 -10.75 -11.36 2.59
C PRO A 167 -9.46 -12.11 2.26
N LEU A 168 -8.29 -11.59 2.64
CA LEU A 168 -6.99 -12.15 2.27
C LEU A 168 -6.74 -13.52 2.91
N SER A 169 -7.20 -13.71 4.15
CA SER A 169 -7.06 -14.95 4.90
C SER A 169 -8.13 -15.05 5.98
N ARG A 170 -8.42 -16.25 6.47
CA ARG A 170 -9.31 -16.37 7.65
C ARG A 170 -8.54 -16.01 8.91
N PRO A 171 -9.12 -15.24 9.86
CA PRO A 171 -8.50 -14.99 11.15
C PRO A 171 -8.18 -16.29 11.88
N LYS A 172 -6.96 -16.35 12.40
CA LYS A 172 -6.47 -17.44 13.26
C LYS A 172 -6.03 -16.86 14.59
N VAL A 173 -5.81 -17.75 15.56
CA VAL A 173 -5.21 -17.36 16.83
C VAL A 173 -3.80 -16.83 16.56
N GLY A 174 -3.52 -15.66 17.09
CA GLY A 174 -2.20 -15.07 17.18
C GLY A 174 -1.83 -14.79 18.63
N GLN A 175 -0.77 -14.02 18.86
CA GLN A 175 -0.30 -13.73 20.21
C GLN A 175 0.51 -12.43 20.26
N LEU A 176 0.62 -11.87 21.46
CA LEU A 176 1.59 -10.83 21.76
C LEU A 176 2.88 -11.48 22.25
N ILE A 177 4.02 -10.94 21.81
CA ILE A 177 5.34 -11.32 22.33
C ILE A 177 6.13 -10.08 22.71
N LEU A 178 7.18 -10.28 23.50
CA LEU A 178 8.24 -9.29 23.70
C LEU A 178 9.48 -9.74 22.93
N LEU A 179 10.09 -8.83 22.19
CA LEU A 179 11.44 -8.96 21.68
C LEU A 179 12.36 -8.04 22.46
N GLU A 180 13.46 -8.55 23.02
CA GLU A 180 14.51 -7.68 23.55
C GLU A 180 15.27 -7.00 22.40
N VAL A 181 15.42 -5.68 22.44
CA VAL A 181 15.94 -4.88 21.33
C VAL A 181 17.36 -5.26 20.94
N GLU A 182 18.22 -5.52 21.93
CA GLU A 182 19.65 -5.76 21.69
C GLU A 182 19.92 -7.20 21.24
N SER A 183 19.47 -8.19 22.03
CA SER A 183 19.70 -9.61 21.72
C SER A 183 18.76 -10.17 20.67
N LYS A 184 17.63 -9.50 20.43
CA LYS A 184 16.48 -9.98 19.62
C LYS A 184 15.86 -11.26 20.17
N ALA A 185 16.12 -11.58 21.44
CA ALA A 185 15.52 -12.73 22.11
C ALA A 185 14.01 -12.54 22.23
N ARG A 186 13.29 -13.64 22.00
CA ARG A 186 11.83 -13.71 22.10
C ARG A 186 11.43 -14.17 23.49
N PHE A 187 10.49 -13.44 24.07
CA PHE A 187 9.86 -13.77 25.35
C PHE A 187 8.34 -13.86 25.19
N PRO A 188 7.69 -14.85 25.81
CA PRO A 188 6.24 -14.91 25.84
C PRO A 188 5.67 -13.77 26.70
N VAL A 189 4.47 -13.30 26.36
CA VAL A 189 3.69 -12.38 27.21
C VAL A 189 2.75 -13.20 28.08
N SER A 190 2.82 -13.00 29.40
CA SER A 190 1.82 -13.51 30.34
C SER A 190 0.83 -12.40 30.69
N ILE A 191 -0.46 -12.68 30.50
CA ILE A 191 -1.54 -11.73 30.73
C ILE A 191 -2.25 -12.10 32.03
N SER A 192 -2.28 -11.18 32.98
CA SER A 192 -3.16 -11.23 34.14
C SER A 192 -4.47 -10.50 33.84
N PHE A 193 -5.56 -10.82 34.54
CA PHE A 193 -6.87 -10.21 34.31
C PHE A 193 -7.32 -9.42 35.53
N ALA A 194 -7.77 -8.19 35.31
CA ALA A 194 -8.34 -7.34 36.33
C ALA A 194 -9.72 -6.80 35.91
N GLU A 195 -10.34 -6.01 36.77
CA GLU A 195 -11.64 -5.40 36.48
C GLU A 195 -11.57 -4.50 35.24
N ASN A 196 -12.62 -4.59 34.41
CA ASN A 196 -12.78 -3.75 33.24
C ASN A 196 -13.07 -2.31 33.66
N THR A 197 -12.02 -1.49 33.66
CA THR A 197 -12.05 -0.09 34.09
C THR A 197 -11.67 0.87 32.95
N TRP A 198 -11.16 0.35 31.83
CA TRP A 198 -10.71 1.16 30.69
C TRP A 198 -11.62 1.05 29.46
N GLY A 199 -12.28 -0.09 29.27
CA GLY A 199 -13.12 -0.35 28.10
C GLY A 199 -14.61 -0.06 28.31
N ASP A 200 -15.43 -0.63 27.44
CA ASP A 200 -16.89 -0.61 27.59
C ASP A 200 -17.28 -1.49 28.78
N LYS A 201 -18.09 -0.95 29.71
CA LYS A 201 -18.55 -1.65 30.93
C LYS A 201 -19.28 -2.97 30.67
N GLN A 202 -19.81 -3.20 29.48
CA GLN A 202 -20.48 -4.44 29.09
C GLN A 202 -19.51 -5.46 28.47
N CYS A 203 -18.33 -5.03 28.04
CA CYS A 203 -17.36 -5.91 27.44
C CYS A 203 -16.76 -6.84 28.50
N ARG A 204 -16.68 -8.12 28.15
CA ARG A 204 -16.20 -9.20 29.02
C ARG A 204 -15.24 -10.06 28.23
N ARG A 205 -14.13 -10.43 28.88
CA ARG A 205 -13.14 -11.38 28.37
C ARG A 205 -12.83 -12.41 29.44
N SER A 206 -12.72 -13.67 29.05
CA SER A 206 -12.22 -14.73 29.92
C SER A 206 -10.77 -15.07 29.57
N GLU A 207 -10.03 -15.60 30.54
CA GLU A 207 -8.60 -15.92 30.39
C GLU A 207 -8.32 -16.96 29.31
N ASP A 208 -9.26 -17.87 29.06
CA ASP A 208 -9.18 -18.93 28.06
C ASP A 208 -9.55 -18.47 26.63
N GLN A 209 -10.04 -17.24 26.46
CA GLN A 209 -10.40 -16.75 25.14
C GLN A 209 -9.15 -16.48 24.30
N PRO A 210 -9.11 -16.98 23.04
CA PRO A 210 -8.01 -16.69 22.12
C PRO A 210 -8.02 -15.22 21.70
N MET A 211 -6.91 -14.77 21.12
CA MET A 211 -6.77 -13.44 20.53
C MET A 211 -6.26 -13.57 19.10
N GLY A 212 -6.69 -12.66 18.23
CA GLY A 212 -6.11 -12.50 16.90
C GLY A 212 -5.57 -11.08 16.76
N PRO A 213 -4.42 -10.76 17.39
CA PRO A 213 -3.91 -9.39 17.48
C PRO A 213 -3.50 -8.86 16.11
N HIS A 214 -3.68 -7.56 15.88
CA HIS A 214 -3.36 -6.83 14.64
C HIS A 214 -2.64 -5.53 15.02
N GLY A 215 -3.15 -4.36 14.66
CA GLY A 215 -2.53 -3.09 15.07
C GLY A 215 -2.56 -2.86 16.58
N ILE A 216 -1.51 -2.20 17.08
CA ILE A 216 -1.25 -1.95 18.50
C ILE A 216 -0.70 -0.54 18.73
N ASP A 217 -1.06 0.06 19.86
CA ASP A 217 -0.48 1.34 20.28
C ASP A 217 -0.26 1.39 21.79
N LEU A 218 0.76 2.11 22.23
CA LEU A 218 1.18 2.23 23.62
C LEU A 218 1.40 3.69 24.01
N VAL A 219 0.58 4.18 24.94
CA VAL A 219 0.73 5.52 25.51
C VAL A 219 0.85 5.47 27.03
N GLN A 220 1.44 6.52 27.60
CA GLN A 220 1.26 6.83 29.01
C GLN A 220 -0.04 7.64 29.16
N ARG A 221 -0.95 7.16 29.99
CA ARG A 221 -2.20 7.85 30.31
C ARG A 221 -1.94 9.07 31.19
N ASP A 222 -2.92 9.96 31.29
CA ASP A 222 -2.91 11.12 32.20
C ASP A 222 -2.68 10.74 33.68
N ASP A 223 -3.09 9.53 34.08
CA ASP A 223 -2.89 9.00 35.44
C ASP A 223 -1.49 8.36 35.65
N GLY A 224 -0.63 8.41 34.64
CA GLY A 224 0.74 7.91 34.67
C GLY A 224 0.89 6.42 34.35
N ARG A 225 -0.20 5.66 34.19
CA ARG A 225 -0.14 4.24 33.80
C ARG A 225 0.11 4.08 32.31
N PHE A 226 0.84 3.03 31.94
CA PHE A 226 1.05 2.70 30.53
C PHE A 226 -0.09 1.81 30.02
N GLN A 227 -0.76 2.24 28.96
CA GLN A 227 -1.84 1.51 28.31
C GLN A 227 -1.40 1.07 26.93
N LEU A 228 -1.46 -0.23 26.69
CA LEU A 228 -1.42 -0.84 25.36
C LEU A 228 -2.84 -1.11 24.89
N ALA A 229 -3.18 -0.66 23.68
CA ALA A 229 -4.37 -1.07 22.96
C ALA A 229 -3.99 -2.07 21.87
N VAL A 230 -4.86 -3.04 21.63
CA VAL A 230 -4.64 -4.12 20.66
C VAL A 230 -5.93 -4.36 19.90
N VAL A 231 -5.90 -4.19 18.59
CA VAL A 231 -6.98 -4.67 17.72
C VAL A 231 -6.96 -6.20 17.73
N SER A 232 -8.10 -6.83 18.01
CA SER A 232 -8.26 -8.29 17.97
C SER A 232 -9.46 -8.69 17.13
N HIS A 233 -9.25 -9.67 16.24
CA HIS A 233 -10.28 -10.23 15.34
C HIS A 233 -10.99 -11.47 15.91
N ILE A 234 -10.53 -11.99 17.06
CA ILE A 234 -11.04 -13.22 17.65
C ILE A 234 -11.28 -13.02 19.16
N PRO A 235 -12.40 -13.54 19.73
CA PRO A 235 -13.54 -14.16 19.03
C PRO A 235 -14.47 -13.13 18.35
N HIS A 236 -14.27 -11.85 18.63
CA HIS A 236 -15.05 -10.74 18.14
C HIS A 236 -14.11 -9.62 17.71
N GLU A 237 -14.54 -8.78 16.76
CA GLU A 237 -13.85 -7.53 16.47
C GLU A 237 -13.86 -6.62 17.70
N SER A 238 -12.67 -6.30 18.18
CA SER A 238 -12.52 -5.57 19.43
C SER A 238 -11.20 -4.83 19.52
N VAL A 239 -11.20 -3.79 20.35
CA VAL A 239 -9.97 -3.20 20.91
C VAL A 239 -9.83 -3.71 22.34
N GLU A 240 -8.76 -4.45 22.58
CA GLU A 240 -8.37 -5.01 23.87
C GLU A 240 -7.36 -4.08 24.55
N MET A 241 -7.48 -3.87 25.86
CA MET A 241 -6.64 -2.90 26.58
C MET A 241 -5.87 -3.56 27.73
N PHE A 242 -4.56 -3.30 27.77
CA PHE A 242 -3.63 -3.87 28.73
C PHE A 242 -2.82 -2.79 29.44
N GLU A 243 -2.74 -2.88 30.76
CA GLU A 243 -1.78 -2.11 31.54
C GLU A 243 -0.42 -2.79 31.47
N LEU A 244 0.60 -2.00 31.12
CA LEU A 244 2.00 -2.43 31.15
C LEU A 244 2.65 -1.91 32.43
N SER A 245 3.17 -2.84 33.23
CA SER A 245 3.88 -2.53 34.47
C SER A 245 5.16 -3.34 34.57
N LYS A 246 6.15 -2.85 35.33
CA LYS A 246 7.38 -3.61 35.59
C LYS A 246 7.11 -4.70 36.61
N GLY A 247 7.65 -5.89 36.35
CA GLY A 247 7.68 -7.00 37.29
C GLY A 247 8.43 -6.68 38.58
N SER A 248 8.30 -7.55 39.58
CA SER A 248 8.99 -7.41 40.87
C SER A 248 10.51 -7.45 40.77
N ASP A 249 11.05 -8.03 39.71
CA ASP A 249 12.48 -8.05 39.37
C ASP A 249 12.92 -6.86 38.49
N GLN A 250 12.01 -5.93 38.16
CA GLN A 250 12.20 -4.71 37.36
C GLN A 250 12.73 -4.89 35.91
N GLU A 251 13.06 -6.10 35.50
CA GLU A 251 13.57 -6.38 34.16
C GLU A 251 12.44 -6.69 33.18
N ALA A 252 11.42 -7.47 33.59
CA ALA A 252 10.33 -7.89 32.70
C ALA A 252 9.11 -6.95 32.73
N TRP A 253 8.42 -6.81 31.59
CA TRP A 253 7.12 -6.14 31.48
C TRP A 253 5.99 -7.15 31.71
N MET A 254 5.09 -6.83 32.64
CA MET A 254 3.86 -7.58 32.92
C MET A 254 2.67 -6.91 32.26
N PHE A 255 1.74 -7.72 31.78
CA PHE A 255 0.54 -7.28 31.09
C PHE A 255 -0.66 -7.60 31.96
N THR A 256 -1.49 -6.61 32.23
CA THR A 256 -2.75 -6.78 32.95
C THR A 256 -3.89 -6.31 32.07
N TRP A 257 -4.79 -7.21 31.66
CA TRP A 257 -5.99 -6.85 30.95
C TRP A 257 -6.89 -5.95 31.82
N ARG A 258 -7.30 -4.81 31.25
CA ARG A 258 -8.07 -3.75 31.93
C ARG A 258 -9.39 -3.41 31.25
N GLY A 259 -9.71 -4.06 30.13
CA GLY A 259 -10.97 -3.85 29.44
C GLY A 259 -10.91 -4.15 27.95
N CYS A 260 -12.09 -4.12 27.33
CA CYS A 260 -12.24 -4.23 25.89
C CYS A 260 -13.38 -3.35 25.40
N VAL A 261 -13.39 -3.09 24.09
CA VAL A 261 -14.50 -2.44 23.39
C VAL A 261 -14.79 -3.25 22.14
N LEU A 262 -16.04 -3.73 22.00
CA LEU A 262 -16.47 -4.43 20.80
C LEU A 262 -16.76 -3.42 19.68
N ALA A 263 -16.16 -3.64 18.50
CA ALA A 263 -16.46 -2.82 17.34
C ALA A 263 -17.92 -3.02 16.89
N PRO A 264 -18.57 -1.99 16.29
CA PRO A 264 -19.88 -2.18 15.70
C PRO A 264 -19.81 -3.25 14.61
N LYS A 265 -20.86 -4.08 14.47
CA LYS A 265 -20.87 -5.26 13.57
C LYS A 265 -20.59 -4.98 12.09
N VAL A 266 -20.69 -3.73 11.65
CA VAL A 266 -20.40 -3.32 10.27
C VAL A 266 -18.91 -3.00 10.07
N ASN A 267 -18.16 -2.82 11.16
CA ASN A 267 -16.80 -2.33 11.15
C ASN A 267 -15.77 -3.45 11.33
N HIS A 268 -15.02 -3.70 10.27
CA HIS A 268 -13.78 -4.47 10.28
C HIS A 268 -12.61 -3.53 10.55
N ILE A 269 -12.06 -3.56 11.76
CA ILE A 269 -11.00 -2.64 12.19
C ILE A 269 -9.61 -3.17 11.81
N ASN A 270 -8.58 -2.31 11.76
CA ASN A 270 -7.21 -2.71 11.39
C ASN A 270 -6.19 -2.25 12.43
N ASP A 271 -6.05 -0.95 12.58
CA ASP A 271 -5.07 -0.34 13.47
C ASP A 271 -5.75 0.53 14.53
N VAL A 272 -5.03 0.83 15.61
CA VAL A 272 -5.49 1.64 16.74
C VAL A 272 -4.45 2.70 17.10
N SER A 273 -4.90 3.91 17.46
CA SER A 273 -4.04 4.92 18.08
C SER A 273 -4.72 5.53 19.30
N LEU A 274 -4.01 5.51 20.42
CA LEU A 274 -4.49 5.96 21.72
C LEU A 274 -4.25 7.45 21.94
N ALA A 275 -5.15 8.07 22.70
CA ALA A 275 -4.92 9.35 23.35
C ALA A 275 -4.63 9.15 24.85
N SER A 276 -3.97 10.12 25.47
CA SER A 276 -3.60 10.07 26.90
C SER A 276 -4.78 9.95 27.87
N ASP A 277 -5.97 10.44 27.48
CA ASP A 277 -7.22 10.33 28.25
C ASP A 277 -7.83 8.91 28.23
N GLY A 278 -7.34 8.04 27.35
CA GLY A 278 -7.84 6.68 27.14
C GLY A 278 -8.89 6.53 26.04
N SER A 279 -9.28 7.62 25.38
CA SER A 279 -9.96 7.54 24.09
C SER A 279 -9.00 7.03 23.02
N PHE A 280 -9.54 6.56 21.91
CA PHE A 280 -8.72 6.03 20.82
C PHE A 280 -9.39 6.19 19.46
N TYR A 281 -8.57 6.10 18.44
CA TYR A 281 -8.94 6.05 17.03
C TYR A 281 -8.68 4.65 16.50
N VAL A 282 -9.56 4.14 15.65
CA VAL A 282 -9.33 2.89 14.91
C VAL A 282 -9.66 3.07 13.44
N SER A 283 -8.81 2.53 12.58
CA SER A 283 -9.12 2.45 11.16
C SER A 283 -10.10 1.32 10.90
N HIS A 284 -11.15 1.60 10.13
CA HIS A 284 -12.05 0.62 9.55
C HIS A 284 -11.71 0.48 8.07
N MET A 285 -11.26 -0.71 7.65
CA MET A 285 -10.80 -0.95 6.27
C MET A 285 -11.94 -0.98 5.26
N ALA A 286 -12.93 -1.83 5.53
CA ALA A 286 -14.05 -2.14 4.66
C ALA A 286 -15.11 -2.93 5.44
N PRO A 287 -16.38 -2.93 5.03
CA PRO A 287 -17.41 -3.75 5.65
C PRO A 287 -17.05 -5.24 5.68
N HIS A 288 -17.58 -5.98 6.66
CA HIS A 288 -17.51 -7.44 6.62
C HIS A 288 -18.13 -8.00 5.33
N GLY A 289 -17.51 -9.04 4.77
CA GLY A 289 -17.92 -9.61 3.49
C GLY A 289 -17.36 -8.91 2.25
N PHE A 290 -16.52 -7.87 2.42
CA PHE A 290 -15.75 -7.27 1.34
C PHE A 290 -14.91 -8.35 0.63
N SER A 291 -15.17 -8.58 -0.65
CA SER A 291 -14.63 -9.72 -1.39
C SER A 291 -13.31 -9.40 -2.10
N VAL A 292 -12.62 -10.44 -2.58
CA VAL A 292 -11.46 -10.28 -3.47
C VAL A 292 -11.83 -9.52 -4.76
N ALA A 293 -13.06 -9.68 -5.26
CA ALA A 293 -13.54 -8.94 -6.42
C ALA A 293 -13.69 -7.44 -6.10
N ASP A 294 -14.26 -7.11 -4.94
CA ASP A 294 -14.38 -5.73 -4.48
C ASP A 294 -13.01 -5.08 -4.28
N PHE A 295 -12.05 -5.83 -3.73
CA PHE A 295 -10.66 -5.39 -3.60
C PHE A 295 -10.03 -5.04 -4.97
N LEU A 296 -10.19 -5.91 -5.96
CA LEU A 296 -9.67 -5.68 -7.32
C LEU A 296 -10.32 -4.47 -7.99
N VAL A 297 -11.64 -4.33 -7.88
CA VAL A 297 -12.37 -3.18 -8.41
C VAL A 297 -11.89 -1.90 -7.73
N THR A 298 -11.80 -1.89 -6.41
CA THR A 298 -11.36 -0.72 -5.63
C THR A 298 -9.92 -0.33 -5.93
N THR A 299 -9.02 -1.30 -6.13
CA THR A 299 -7.64 -1.04 -6.54
C THR A 299 -7.57 -0.26 -7.86
N ILE A 300 -8.53 -0.49 -8.76
CA ILE A 300 -8.61 0.19 -10.05
C ILE A 300 -9.33 1.54 -9.92
N THR A 301 -10.46 1.58 -9.22
CA THR A 301 -11.32 2.76 -9.14
C THR A 301 -10.86 3.79 -8.10
N ARG A 302 -10.02 3.38 -7.15
CA ARG A 302 -9.57 4.18 -5.99
C ARG A 302 -10.74 4.66 -5.13
N GLY A 303 -11.80 3.85 -5.06
CA GLY A 303 -13.01 4.18 -4.30
C GLY A 303 -12.83 4.07 -2.79
N ASN A 304 -13.68 4.77 -2.05
CA ASN A 304 -13.70 4.69 -0.59
C ASN A 304 -14.36 3.38 -0.14
N THR A 305 -13.72 2.67 0.78
CA THR A 305 -14.26 1.42 1.37
C THR A 305 -14.44 1.53 2.86
N GLY A 306 -13.69 2.41 3.52
CA GLY A 306 -13.66 2.53 4.96
C GLY A 306 -13.48 3.96 5.42
N TYR A 307 -13.28 4.12 6.72
CA TYR A 307 -13.11 5.40 7.41
C TYR A 307 -12.43 5.17 8.76
N VAL A 308 -12.16 6.23 9.53
CA VAL A 308 -11.68 6.13 10.92
C VAL A 308 -12.85 6.31 11.89
N LEU A 309 -12.85 5.53 12.96
CA LEU A 309 -13.72 5.70 14.12
C LEU A 309 -12.93 6.27 15.29
N ARG A 310 -13.57 7.10 16.11
CA ARG A 310 -13.12 7.46 17.46
C ARG A 310 -14.02 6.79 18.48
N TRP A 311 -13.44 6.28 19.56
CA TRP A 311 -14.17 5.80 20.72
C TRP A 311 -13.81 6.62 21.96
N ASP A 312 -14.82 6.91 22.77
CA ASP A 312 -14.63 7.32 24.16
C ASP A 312 -15.71 6.71 25.07
N SER A 313 -15.47 6.72 26.38
CA SER A 313 -16.34 6.10 27.37
C SER A 313 -17.73 6.75 27.51
N VAL A 314 -17.93 7.96 26.98
CA VAL A 314 -19.18 8.72 27.09
C VAL A 314 -20.05 8.50 25.85
N THR A 315 -19.46 8.58 24.66
CA THR A 315 -20.18 8.54 23.38
C THR A 315 -20.14 7.18 22.71
N GLY A 316 -19.18 6.33 23.06
CA GLY A 316 -18.89 5.10 22.32
C GLY A 316 -18.25 5.40 20.96
N PHE A 317 -18.43 4.51 19.99
CA PHE A 317 -17.87 4.69 18.66
C PHE A 317 -18.62 5.76 17.85
N SER A 318 -17.86 6.65 17.22
CA SER A 318 -18.35 7.63 16.25
C SER A 318 -17.36 7.76 15.09
N GLN A 319 -17.86 8.02 13.88
CA GLN A 319 -16.99 8.21 12.72
C GLN A 319 -16.27 9.56 12.80
N VAL A 320 -14.98 9.56 12.50
CA VAL A 320 -14.20 10.80 12.32
C VAL A 320 -14.56 11.42 10.97
N PRO A 321 -15.01 12.68 10.92
CA PRO A 321 -15.38 13.33 9.66
C PRO A 321 -14.21 13.41 8.68
N ALA A 322 -14.51 13.29 7.38
CA ALA A 322 -13.52 13.40 6.29
C ALA A 322 -12.35 12.41 6.38
N SER A 323 -12.61 11.23 6.94
CA SER A 323 -11.63 10.14 7.06
C SER A 323 -11.86 9.01 6.05
N GLU A 324 -12.84 9.15 5.17
CA GLU A 324 -13.20 8.14 4.17
C GLU A 324 -12.08 7.95 3.13
N GLY A 325 -11.72 6.70 2.86
CA GLY A 325 -10.71 6.37 1.87
C GLY A 325 -10.67 4.90 1.50
N GLY A 326 -9.78 4.57 0.57
CA GLY A 326 -9.60 3.22 0.04
C GLY A 326 -8.77 2.37 1.00
N GLN A 327 -9.45 1.47 1.72
CA GLN A 327 -8.88 0.57 2.72
C GLN A 327 -7.96 1.30 3.72
N PRO A 328 -8.52 2.12 4.62
CA PRO A 328 -7.76 2.70 5.72
C PRO A 328 -7.04 1.60 6.51
N ASN A 329 -5.75 1.80 6.77
CA ASN A 329 -4.86 0.85 7.38
C ASN A 329 -4.23 1.50 8.62
N GLY A 330 -2.93 1.79 8.62
CA GLY A 330 -2.28 2.49 9.74
C GLY A 330 -2.96 3.82 10.13
N VAL A 331 -3.07 4.08 11.43
CA VAL A 331 -3.64 5.31 12.01
C VAL A 331 -2.75 5.81 13.15
N VAL A 332 -2.44 7.11 13.17
CA VAL A 332 -1.65 7.73 14.25
C VAL A 332 -2.26 9.06 14.65
N PHE A 333 -2.56 9.23 15.93
CA PHE A 333 -3.01 10.49 16.50
C PHE A 333 -1.85 11.24 17.16
N ASP A 334 -1.48 12.37 16.58
CA ASP A 334 -0.57 13.33 17.21
C ASP A 334 -1.38 14.29 18.07
N GLU A 335 -1.46 13.95 19.36
CA GLU A 335 -2.19 14.72 20.37
C GLU A 335 -1.65 16.15 20.51
N SER A 336 -0.35 16.37 20.34
CA SER A 336 0.28 17.68 20.50
C SER A 336 -0.14 18.68 19.43
N ASN A 337 -0.38 18.19 18.21
CA ASN A 337 -0.83 18.99 17.06
C ASN A 337 -2.31 18.77 16.73
N ALA A 338 -3.04 18.01 17.56
CA ALA A 338 -4.42 17.57 17.31
C ALA A 338 -4.63 17.06 15.86
N THR A 339 -3.66 16.29 15.36
CA THR A 339 -3.61 15.86 13.96
C THR A 339 -3.69 14.34 13.87
N LEU A 340 -4.61 13.84 13.05
CA LEU A 340 -4.76 12.42 12.77
C LEU A 340 -4.16 12.10 11.40
N TYR A 341 -3.21 11.16 11.37
CA TYR A 341 -2.62 10.62 10.16
C TYR A 341 -3.26 9.27 9.83
N VAL A 342 -3.61 9.06 8.56
CA VAL A 342 -4.27 7.83 8.10
C VAL A 342 -3.60 7.35 6.82
N ALA A 343 -3.19 6.09 6.81
CA ALA A 343 -2.68 5.43 5.62
C ALA A 343 -3.83 4.76 4.85
N PHE A 344 -3.95 5.03 3.55
CA PHE A 344 -4.92 4.38 2.67
C PHE A 344 -4.19 3.44 1.71
N ASN A 345 -4.45 2.13 1.80
CA ASN A 345 -3.79 1.14 0.95
C ASN A 345 -4.20 1.23 -0.52
N LEU A 346 -5.44 1.66 -0.79
CA LEU A 346 -6.06 1.60 -2.11
C LEU A 346 -6.32 2.97 -2.73
N SER A 347 -5.97 4.08 -2.08
CA SER A 347 -6.17 5.44 -2.61
C SER A 347 -4.99 5.98 -3.41
#